data_AF-A0A3D2JSY6-F1
#
_entry.id   AF-A0A3D2JSY6-F1
#
_cell.length_a   1.000
_cell.length_b   1.000
_cell.length_c   1.000
_cell.angle_alpha   90.00
_cell.angle_beta   90.00
_cell.angle_gamma   90.00
#
_symmetry.space_group_name_H-M   'P 1'
#
loop_
_entity.id
_entity.type
_entity.pdbx_description
1 polymer ?
#
loop_
_entity_poly.entity_id
_entity_poly.type
_entity_poly.pdbx_seq_one_letter_code
_entity_poly.pdbx_strand_id
1 'polypeptide(L)'
;KYAFAAVVALGHDVLIVLGLFAVLGIAINAEVNAIFIVGILTVIGYSVNDTIVIFDRIRENVTLAPGRDFRSTVNLSINESVTRSLGTSITTVTVILAMLLFGGATLRDFLIVLLLGVVIGTYSSIFVAAQVLVLWEQRSFLPWRKAAATNS
;
A
#
# COMPACT_ATOMS: atom_id res chain seq x y z
N LYS A 1 3.74 -2.81 22.76
CA LYS A 1 3.90 -4.04 21.96
C LYS A 1 3.30 -3.87 20.55
N TYR A 2 2.04 -3.42 20.40
CA TYR A 2 1.36 -3.22 19.10
C TYR A 2 1.86 -2.02 18.28
N ALA A 3 2.09 -0.89 18.93
CA ALA A 3 2.75 0.26 18.30
C ALA A 3 4.16 -0.10 17.81
N PHE A 4 4.86 -1.00 18.51
CA PHE A 4 6.19 -1.45 18.10
C PHE A 4 6.15 -2.35 16.87
N ALA A 5 5.19 -3.29 16.77
CA ALA A 5 5.02 -4.10 15.57
C ALA A 5 4.62 -3.27 14.34
N ALA A 6 3.72 -2.29 14.50
CA ALA A 6 3.35 -1.37 13.43
C ALA A 6 4.51 -0.45 13.02
N VAL A 7 5.29 0.07 13.98
CA VAL A 7 6.47 0.90 13.71
C VAL A 7 7.60 0.10 13.09
N VAL A 8 7.79 -1.16 13.46
CA VAL A 8 8.78 -2.06 12.83
C VAL A 8 8.36 -2.41 11.40
N ALA A 9 7.06 -2.63 11.15
CA ALA A 9 6.55 -2.90 9.81
C ALA A 9 6.63 -1.65 8.91
N LEU A 10 6.28 -0.46 9.41
CA LEU A 10 6.49 0.81 8.72
C LEU A 10 7.99 1.11 8.52
N GLY A 11 8.83 0.83 9.52
CA GLY A 11 10.28 0.96 9.42
C GLY A 11 10.86 0.02 8.38
N HIS A 12 10.31 -1.18 8.26
CA HIS A 12 10.66 -2.14 7.21
C HIS A 12 10.24 -1.66 5.82
N ASP A 13 9.04 -1.10 5.65
CA ASP A 13 8.60 -0.51 4.37
C ASP A 13 9.53 0.65 3.95
N VAL A 14 9.86 1.54 4.88
CA VAL A 14 10.81 2.64 4.65
C VAL A 14 12.22 2.12 4.35
N LEU A 15 12.68 1.06 5.01
CA LEU A 15 13.98 0.43 4.75
C LEU A 15 14.02 -0.30 3.41
N ILE A 16 12.93 -0.94 2.98
CA ILE A 16 12.86 -1.57 1.65
C ILE A 16 12.89 -0.50 0.57
N VAL A 17 12.12 0.58 0.71
CA VAL A 17 12.15 1.70 -0.24
C VAL A 17 13.56 2.32 -0.28
N LEU A 18 14.12 2.70 0.86
CA LEU A 18 15.47 3.29 0.93
C LEU A 18 16.57 2.32 0.47
N GLY A 19 16.48 1.05 0.82
CA GLY A 19 17.46 0.01 0.46
C GLY A 19 17.42 -0.33 -1.02
N LEU A 20 16.23 -0.46 -1.62
CA LEU A 20 16.07 -0.70 -3.05
C LEU A 20 16.55 0.51 -3.86
N PHE A 21 16.32 1.73 -3.37
CA PHE A 21 16.84 2.96 -3.99
C PHE A 21 18.35 3.13 -3.81
N ALA A 22 18.93 2.72 -2.68
CA ALA A 22 20.39 2.70 -2.49
C ALA A 22 21.06 1.67 -3.42
N VAL A 23 20.44 0.49 -3.59
CA VAL A 23 20.92 -0.54 -4.52
C VAL A 23 20.77 -0.07 -5.97
N LEU A 24 19.69 0.60 -6.35
CA LEU A 24 19.51 1.17 -7.70
C LEU A 24 20.49 2.34 -7.95
N GLY A 25 20.77 3.17 -6.95
CA GLY A 25 21.77 4.23 -7.00
C GLY A 25 23.19 3.70 -7.24
N ILE A 26 23.54 2.57 -6.61
CA ILE A 26 24.85 1.92 -6.75
C ILE A 26 24.94 1.08 -8.02
N ALA A 27 23.88 0.37 -8.41
CA ALA A 27 23.89 -0.58 -9.52
C ALA A 27 23.83 0.07 -10.91
N ILE A 28 23.27 1.28 -11.02
CA ILE A 28 23.04 1.94 -12.33
C ILE A 28 23.93 3.19 -12.49
N ASN A 29 24.78 3.54 -11.51
CA ASN A 29 25.42 4.87 -11.46
C ASN A 29 24.37 5.99 -11.64
N ALA A 30 23.18 5.82 -11.05
CA ALA A 30 22.16 6.84 -11.09
C ALA A 30 22.65 8.01 -10.22
N GLU A 31 23.23 9.03 -10.86
CA GLU A 31 23.33 10.34 -10.24
C GLU A 31 21.93 10.73 -9.73
N VAL A 32 21.88 11.40 -8.58
CA VAL A 32 20.64 12.00 -8.08
C VAL A 32 20.20 13.06 -9.07
N ASN A 33 19.43 12.64 -10.08
CA ASN A 33 18.97 13.46 -11.19
C ASN A 33 17.43 13.54 -11.19
N ALA A 34 16.85 14.23 -12.17
CA ALA A 34 15.40 14.39 -12.25
C ALA A 34 14.62 13.06 -12.30
N ILE A 35 15.16 12.02 -12.93
CA ILE A 35 14.55 10.69 -13.05
C ILE A 35 14.48 10.00 -11.68
N PHE A 36 15.48 10.21 -10.82
CA PHE A 36 15.48 9.71 -9.44
C PHE A 36 14.33 10.33 -8.61
N ILE A 37 14.16 11.64 -8.68
CA ILE A 37 13.08 12.36 -7.98
C ILE A 37 11.70 11.88 -8.45
N VAL A 38 11.54 11.68 -9.76
CA VAL A 38 10.31 11.13 -10.36
C VAL A 38 9.99 9.74 -9.80
N GLY A 39 10.98 8.85 -9.67
CA GLY A 39 10.78 7.53 -9.10
C GLY A 39 10.27 7.57 -7.67
N ILE A 40 10.86 8.40 -6.82
CA ILE A 40 10.44 8.58 -5.42
C ILE A 40 9.02 9.14 -5.35
N LEU A 41 8.74 10.22 -6.10
CA LEU A 41 7.41 10.82 -6.13
C LEU A 41 6.34 9.83 -6.60
N THR A 42 6.68 8.96 -7.56
CA THR A 42 5.77 7.92 -8.07
C THR A 42 5.48 6.87 -7.00
N VAL A 43 6.50 6.33 -6.32
CA VAL A 43 6.32 5.33 -5.26
C VAL A 43 5.47 5.89 -4.12
N ILE A 44 5.80 7.11 -3.66
CA ILE A 44 5.05 7.78 -2.59
C ILE A 44 3.61 8.05 -3.05
N GLY A 45 3.43 8.60 -4.25
CA GLY A 45 2.12 8.90 -4.81
C GLY A 45 1.22 7.66 -4.90
N TYR A 46 1.75 6.55 -5.42
CA TYR A 46 1.01 5.28 -5.53
C TYR A 46 0.67 4.69 -4.16
N SER A 47 1.66 4.61 -3.27
CA SER A 47 1.48 4.03 -1.94
C SER A 47 0.49 4.83 -1.09
N VAL A 48 0.56 6.17 -1.13
CA VAL A 48 -0.33 7.05 -0.37
C VAL A 48 -1.75 7.00 -0.92
N ASN A 49 -1.90 7.07 -2.25
CA ASN A 49 -3.21 6.97 -2.90
C ASN A 49 -3.97 5.70 -2.48
N ASP A 50 -3.30 4.56 -2.55
CA ASP A 50 -3.93 3.28 -2.19
C ASP A 50 -4.29 3.21 -0.71
N THR A 51 -3.44 3.76 0.16
CA THR A 51 -3.69 3.80 1.61
C THR A 51 -4.92 4.65 1.95
N ILE A 52 -5.08 5.82 1.30
CA ILE A 52 -6.24 6.69 1.49
C ILE A 52 -7.53 5.96 1.09
N VAL A 53 -7.52 5.28 -0.06
CA VAL A 53 -8.69 4.52 -0.56
C VAL A 53 -9.08 3.40 0.42
N ILE A 54 -8.12 2.69 1.01
CA ILE A 54 -8.40 1.67 2.03
C ILE A 54 -9.05 2.29 3.27
N PHE A 55 -8.52 3.41 3.77
CA PHE A 55 -9.06 4.06 4.95
C PHE A 55 -10.45 4.67 4.73
N ASP A 56 -10.68 5.30 3.58
CA ASP A 56 -12.00 5.81 3.23
C ASP A 56 -13.01 4.68 3.12
N ARG A 57 -12.63 3.54 2.53
CA ARG A 57 -13.52 2.37 2.42
C ARG A 57 -13.90 1.79 3.78
N ILE A 58 -12.94 1.72 4.70
CA ILE A 58 -13.22 1.30 6.09
C ILE A 58 -14.22 2.26 6.73
N ARG A 59 -14.04 3.58 6.58
CA ARG A 59 -14.95 4.60 7.14
C ARG A 59 -16.34 4.50 6.52
N GLU A 60 -16.43 4.33 5.21
CA GLU A 60 -17.68 4.16 4.45
C GLU A 60 -18.44 2.92 4.94
N ASN A 61 -17.80 1.75 4.94
CA ASN A 61 -18.46 0.49 5.33
C ASN A 61 -18.85 0.45 6.82
N VAL A 62 -18.11 1.13 7.70
CA VAL A 62 -18.50 1.30 9.11
C VAL A 62 -19.75 2.17 9.25
N THR A 63 -19.90 3.19 8.40
CA THR A 63 -21.07 4.08 8.42
C THR A 63 -22.30 3.41 7.79
N LEU A 64 -22.13 2.63 6.73
CA LEU A 64 -23.21 1.95 6.00
C LEU A 64 -23.79 0.72 6.73
N ALA A 65 -23.02 0.08 7.60
CA ALA A 65 -23.46 -1.12 8.32
C ALA A 65 -23.37 -0.96 9.85
N PRO A 66 -24.12 0.00 10.45
CA PRO A 66 -24.14 0.19 11.90
C PRO A 66 -24.80 -1.03 12.57
N GLY A 67 -23.99 -1.93 13.10
CA GLY A 67 -24.45 -3.18 13.74
C GLY A 67 -23.76 -4.44 13.22
N ARG A 68 -23.06 -4.38 12.08
CA ARG A 68 -22.20 -5.47 11.62
C ARG A 68 -20.92 -5.50 12.44
N ASP A 69 -20.41 -6.70 12.73
CA ASP A 69 -19.15 -6.83 13.45
C ASP A 69 -18.04 -6.04 12.73
N PHE A 70 -17.42 -5.09 13.42
CA PHE A 70 -16.43 -4.17 12.84
C PHE A 70 -15.30 -4.94 12.14
N ARG A 71 -15.01 -6.14 12.63
CA ARG A 71 -14.06 -7.09 12.04
C ARG A 71 -14.45 -7.54 10.63
N SER A 72 -15.71 -7.94 10.45
CA SER A 72 -16.24 -8.31 9.14
C SER A 72 -16.26 -7.11 8.20
N THR A 73 -16.56 -5.92 8.73
CA THR A 73 -16.60 -4.67 7.97
C THR A 73 -15.21 -4.26 7.49
N VAL A 74 -14.19 -4.33 8.35
CA VAL A 74 -12.79 -4.05 7.98
C VAL A 74 -12.27 -5.07 6.97
N ASN A 75 -12.50 -6.36 7.20
CA ASN A 75 -12.06 -7.40 6.26
C ASN A 75 -12.69 -7.24 4.87
N LEU A 76 -14.00 -6.91 4.82
CA LEU A 76 -14.69 -6.58 3.57
C LEU A 76 -14.07 -5.36 2.90
N SER A 77 -13.85 -4.28 3.66
CA SER A 77 -13.27 -3.03 3.14
C SER A 77 -11.87 -3.25 2.57
N ILE A 78 -11.04 -4.03 3.25
CA ILE A 78 -9.70 -4.38 2.78
C ILE A 78 -9.79 -5.16 1.46
N ASN A 79 -10.64 -6.18 1.39
CA ASN A 79 -10.75 -7.00 0.18
C ASN A 79 -11.23 -6.18 -1.02
N GLU A 80 -12.23 -5.32 -0.83
CA GLU A 80 -12.75 -4.41 -1.86
C GLU A 80 -11.67 -3.43 -2.34
N SER A 81 -10.94 -2.80 -1.41
CA SER A 81 -9.91 -1.83 -1.76
C SER A 81 -8.69 -2.46 -2.41
N VAL A 82 -8.25 -3.65 -1.94
CA VAL A 82 -7.14 -4.40 -2.55
C VAL A 82 -7.49 -4.84 -3.96
N THR A 83 -8.70 -5.37 -4.18
CA THR A 83 -9.15 -5.80 -5.52
C THR A 83 -9.16 -4.62 -6.50
N ARG A 84 -9.63 -3.45 -6.05
CA ARG A 84 -9.62 -2.22 -6.86
C ARG A 84 -8.20 -1.74 -7.15
N SER A 85 -7.36 -1.57 -6.12
CA SER A 85 -5.97 -1.10 -6.25
C SER A 85 -5.18 -2.01 -7.19
N LEU A 86 -5.30 -3.33 -7.03
CA LEU A 86 -4.68 -4.31 -7.93
C LEU A 86 -5.17 -4.17 -9.37
N GLY A 87 -6.47 -3.95 -9.59
CA GLY A 87 -7.01 -3.73 -10.93
C GLY A 87 -6.41 -2.49 -11.60
N THR A 88 -6.26 -1.39 -10.85
CA THR A 88 -5.66 -0.15 -11.34
C THR A 88 -4.16 -0.29 -11.59
N SER A 89 -3.42 -0.95 -10.70
CA SER A 89 -1.98 -1.16 -10.86
C SER A 89 -1.67 -2.08 -12.03
N ILE A 90 -2.41 -3.18 -12.21
CA ILE A 90 -2.27 -4.07 -13.38
C ILE A 90 -2.53 -3.31 -14.68
N THR A 91 -3.58 -2.48 -14.72
CA THR A 91 -3.89 -1.66 -15.90
C THR A 91 -2.74 -0.69 -16.20
N THR A 92 -2.20 -0.04 -15.17
CA THR A 92 -1.10 0.91 -15.31
C THR A 92 0.19 0.22 -15.75
N VAL A 93 0.53 -0.92 -15.16
CA VAL A 93 1.67 -1.76 -15.57
C VAL A 93 1.52 -2.19 -17.03
N THR A 94 0.31 -2.57 -17.45
CA THR A 94 0.04 -2.95 -18.85
C THR A 94 0.30 -1.78 -19.81
N VAL A 95 -0.14 -0.58 -19.47
CA VAL A 95 0.13 0.64 -20.27
C VAL A 95 1.63 0.94 -20.32
N ILE A 96 2.32 0.91 -19.18
CA ILE A 96 3.77 1.15 -19.12
C ILE A 96 4.54 0.11 -19.93
N LEU A 97 4.15 -1.17 -19.87
CA LEU A 97 4.75 -2.24 -20.67
C LEU A 97 4.55 -2.01 -22.17
N ALA A 98 3.34 -1.62 -22.59
CA ALA A 98 3.10 -1.26 -23.98
C ALA A 98 3.99 -0.08 -24.42
N MET A 99 4.12 0.95 -23.58
CA MET A 99 5.00 2.08 -23.86
C MET A 99 6.48 1.71 -23.83
N LEU A 100 6.91 0.71 -23.07
CA LEU A 100 8.29 0.22 -23.08
C LEU A 100 8.62 -0.57 -24.35
N LEU A 101 7.65 -1.33 -24.89
CA LEU A 101 7.81 -2.13 -26.10
C LEU A 101 7.72 -1.29 -27.37
N PHE A 102 6.79 -0.33 -27.41
CA PHE A 102 6.51 0.49 -28.59
C PHE A 102 7.03 1.94 -28.49
N GLY A 103 7.48 2.36 -27.31
CA GLY A 103 8.02 3.70 -27.10
C GLY A 103 9.46 3.84 -27.56
N GLY A 104 9.82 5.07 -27.95
CA GLY A 104 11.17 5.41 -28.35
C GLY A 104 12.17 5.41 -27.19
N ALA A 105 13.47 5.39 -27.52
CA ALA A 105 14.57 5.31 -26.54
C ALA A 105 14.58 6.46 -25.51
N THR A 106 14.03 7.62 -25.84
CA THR A 106 14.01 8.82 -24.98
C THR A 106 13.16 8.67 -23.73
N LEU A 107 12.11 7.83 -23.76
CA LEU A 107 11.20 7.62 -22.62
C LEU A 107 11.50 6.34 -21.84
N ARG A 108 12.41 5.50 -22.35
CA ARG A 108 12.62 4.16 -21.82
C ARG A 108 13.07 4.17 -20.36
N ASP A 109 14.06 5.01 -20.03
CA ASP A 109 14.60 5.10 -18.67
C ASP A 109 13.56 5.64 -17.68
N PHE A 110 12.77 6.61 -18.12
CA PHE A 110 11.64 7.15 -17.36
C PHE A 110 10.56 6.09 -17.09
N LEU A 111 10.18 5.32 -18.12
CA LEU A 111 9.16 4.28 -18.01
C LEU A 111 9.61 3.09 -17.15
N ILE A 112 10.90 2.73 -17.15
CA ILE A 112 11.45 1.70 -16.26
C ILE A 112 11.31 2.13 -14.79
N VAL A 113 11.62 3.40 -14.49
CA VAL A 113 11.51 3.93 -13.13
C VAL A 113 10.05 4.03 -12.69
N LEU A 114 9.15 4.43 -13.59
CA LEU A 114 7.70 4.40 -13.36
C LEU A 114 7.19 2.98 -13.10
N LEU A 115 7.63 2.00 -13.90
CA LEU A 115 7.23 0.60 -13.75
C LEU A 115 7.62 0.07 -12.37
N LEU A 116 8.88 0.26 -11.98
CA LEU A 116 9.36 -0.11 -10.65
C LEU A 116 8.54 0.59 -9.57
N GLY A 117 8.29 1.89 -9.74
CA GLY A 117 7.54 2.69 -8.77
C GLY A 117 6.12 2.16 -8.52
N VAL A 118 5.40 1.81 -9.59
CA VAL A 118 4.06 1.22 -9.49
C VAL A 118 4.10 -0.14 -8.81
N VAL A 119 5.01 -1.03 -9.22
CA VAL A 119 5.12 -2.38 -8.64
C VAL A 119 5.42 -2.34 -7.14
N ILE A 120 6.41 -1.51 -6.74
CA ILE A 120 6.79 -1.35 -5.33
C ILE A 120 5.66 -0.68 -4.55
N GLY A 121 5.03 0.37 -5.10
CA GLY A 121 3.95 1.09 -4.45
C GLY A 121 2.72 0.20 -4.18
N THR A 122 2.35 -0.63 -5.15
CA THR A 122 1.26 -1.62 -4.99
C THR A 122 1.61 -2.70 -3.96
N TYR A 123 2.85 -3.20 -3.94
CA TYR A 123 3.26 -4.16 -2.92
C TYR A 123 3.21 -3.55 -1.51
N SER A 124 3.67 -2.31 -1.35
CA SER A 124 3.66 -1.59 -0.08
C SER A 124 2.23 -1.36 0.42
N SER A 125 1.28 -0.99 -0.45
CA SER A 125 -0.10 -0.76 -0.03
C SER A 125 -0.82 -2.03 0.44
N ILE A 126 -0.50 -3.18 -0.15
CA ILE A 126 -0.98 -4.50 0.31
C ILE A 126 -0.41 -4.83 1.70
N PHE A 127 0.85 -4.49 1.95
CA PHE A 127 1.45 -4.64 3.28
C PHE A 127 0.74 -3.79 4.33
N VAL A 128 0.38 -2.54 4.00
CA VAL A 128 -0.43 -1.68 4.86
C VAL A 128 -1.80 -2.31 5.15
N ALA A 129 -2.47 -2.87 4.13
CA ALA A 129 -3.73 -3.59 4.31
C ALA A 129 -3.60 -4.78 5.29
N ALA A 130 -2.52 -5.56 5.18
CA ALA A 130 -2.22 -6.66 6.09
C ALA A 130 -1.96 -6.17 7.53
N GLN A 131 -1.23 -5.05 7.69
CA GLN A 131 -0.99 -4.44 9.01
C GLN A 131 -2.29 -3.99 9.69
N VAL A 132 -3.22 -3.40 8.94
CA VAL A 132 -4.54 -3.00 9.46
C VAL A 132 -5.33 -4.22 9.95
N LEU A 133 -5.30 -5.32 9.20
CA LEU A 133 -5.94 -6.58 9.59
C LEU A 133 -5.35 -7.14 10.89
N VAL A 134 -4.01 -7.17 11.00
CA VAL A 134 -3.30 -7.68 12.19
C VAL A 134 -3.54 -6.80 13.43
N LEU A 135 -3.53 -5.47 13.27
CA LEU A 135 -3.83 -4.54 14.37
C LEU A 135 -5.24 -4.78 14.94
N TRP A 136 -6.18 -5.14 14.09
CA TRP A 136 -7.54 -5.47 14.50
C TRP A 136 -7.64 -6.86 15.17
N GLU A 137 -6.93 -7.87 14.64
CA GLU A 137 -6.83 -9.20 15.25
C GLU A 137 -6.33 -9.12 16.71
N GLN A 138 -5.37 -8.23 16.96
CA GLN A 138 -4.84 -7.98 18.31
C GLN A 138 -5.82 -7.23 19.22
N ARG A 139 -6.73 -6.41 18.69
CA ARG A 139 -7.80 -5.74 19.47
C ARG A 139 -8.89 -6.71 19.93
N SER A 140 -9.13 -7.82 19.24
CA SER A 140 -10.09 -8.85 19.70
C SER A 140 -9.59 -9.70 20.87
N PHE A 141 -8.34 -9.51 21.31
CA PHE A 141 -7.79 -10.11 22.52
C PHE A 141 -8.05 -9.27 23.79
N LEU A 142 -8.90 -8.25 23.74
CA LEU A 142 -9.29 -7.44 24.90
C LEU A 142 -10.68 -7.88 25.39
N PRO A 143 -10.77 -8.87 26.31
CA PRO A 143 -12.03 -9.49 26.75
C PRO A 143 -12.98 -8.56 27.51
N TRP A 144 -12.58 -7.34 27.86
CA TRP A 144 -13.36 -6.46 28.73
C TRP A 144 -14.63 -5.86 28.10
N ARG A 145 -14.87 -6.02 26.79
CA ARG A 145 -16.10 -5.55 26.13
C ARG A 145 -17.14 -6.65 25.86
N LYS A 146 -16.88 -7.90 26.26
CA LYS A 146 -17.88 -8.98 26.24
C LYS A 146 -18.71 -9.06 27.52
N ALA A 147 -18.28 -8.42 28.62
CA ALA A 147 -18.97 -8.46 29.91
C ALA A 147 -20.16 -7.47 30.03
N ALA A 148 -20.31 -6.52 29.09
CA ALA A 148 -21.35 -5.49 29.17
C ALA A 148 -22.65 -5.86 28.42
N ALA A 149 -22.70 -6.99 27.72
CA ALA A 149 -23.85 -7.40 26.90
C ALA A 149 -24.56 -8.67 27.41
N THR A 150 -24.21 -9.17 28.60
CA THR A 150 -24.82 -10.36 29.21
C THR A 150 -25.70 -10.04 30.42
N ASN A 151 -25.95 -8.77 30.73
CA ASN A 151 -26.81 -8.35 31.86
C ASN A 151 -27.77 -7.20 31.45
N SER A 152 -28.57 -7.40 30.42
CA SER A 152 -29.81 -6.65 30.22
C SER A 152 -30.83 -7.48 29.45
#